data_AF-A0A8X7BS81-F1
#
_entry.id   AF-A0A8X7BS81-F1
#
_cell.length_a   1.000
_cell.length_b   1.000
_cell.length_c   1.000
_cell.angle_alpha   90.00
_cell.angle_beta   90.00
_cell.angle_gamma   90.00
#
_symmetry.space_group_name_H-M   'P 1'
#
loop_
_entity.id
_entity.type
_entity.pdbx_description
1 polymer ?
#
loop_
_entity_poly.entity_id
_entity_poly.type
_entity_poly.pdbx_seq_one_letter_code
_entity_poly.pdbx_strand_id
1 'polypeptide(L)'
;MVLIGKDNKKRLSWPIAKIIELIPCRGGEIRTVQLKTQHGTVIRPVQRIFPSEVQAIANSDKELKEESISVKCTKSENVLNTNDVIVKNILLLED
;
A
#
# COMPACT_ATOMS: atom_id res chain seq x y z
N MET A 1 4.44 4.15 -1.97
CA MET A 1 5.30 3.04 -2.44
C MET A 1 5.10 1.87 -1.49
N VAL A 2 5.23 0.61 -1.92
CA VAL A 2 4.92 -0.56 -1.08
C VAL A 2 6.09 -1.55 -1.00
N LEU A 3 6.19 -2.27 0.11
CA LEU A 3 7.11 -3.39 0.32
C LEU A 3 6.44 -4.71 -0.03
N ILE A 4 7.21 -5.64 -0.57
CA ILE A 4 6.76 -6.99 -0.91
C ILE A 4 7.33 -7.99 0.08
N GLY A 5 6.46 -8.64 0.85
CA GLY A 5 6.81 -9.70 1.77
C GLY A 5 7.55 -10.85 1.10
N LYS A 6 8.72 -11.22 1.63
CA LYS A 6 9.50 -12.36 1.17
C LYS A 6 10.02 -13.15 2.36
N ASP A 7 9.59 -14.41 2.47
CA ASP A 7 9.79 -15.24 3.67
C ASP A 7 11.28 -15.49 3.99
N ASN A 8 12.11 -15.58 2.95
CA ASN A 8 13.53 -15.88 3.09
C ASN A 8 14.41 -14.63 3.26
N LYS A 9 13.81 -13.45 3.49
CA LYS A 9 14.55 -12.19 3.64
C LYS A 9 14.01 -11.39 4.81
N LYS A 10 14.92 -10.71 5.53
CA LYS A 10 14.54 -9.71 6.53
C LYS A 10 13.70 -8.61 5.88
N ARG A 11 12.80 -7.99 6.64
CA ARG A 11 11.91 -6.90 6.18
C ARG A 11 12.67 -5.75 5.51
N LEU A 12 13.85 -5.39 6.04
CA LEU A 12 14.73 -4.37 5.44
C LEU A 12 15.25 -4.73 4.04
N SER A 13 15.25 -6.01 3.69
CA SER A 13 15.68 -6.52 2.37
C SER A 13 14.49 -6.92 1.50
N TRP A 14 13.27 -6.56 1.90
CA TRP A 14 12.10 -6.76 1.07
C TRP A 14 12.12 -5.78 -0.11
N PRO A 15 11.86 -6.27 -1.33
CA PRO A 15 11.90 -5.39 -2.49
C PRO A 15 10.76 -4.38 -2.42
N ILE A 16 11.09 -3.15 -2.80
CA ILE A 16 10.11 -2.08 -2.91
C ILE A 16 9.52 -2.10 -4.33
N ALA A 17 8.22 -1.81 -4.42
CA ALA A 17 7.49 -1.79 -5.68
C ALA A 17 6.42 -0.69 -5.72
N LYS A 18 5.95 -0.42 -6.94
CA LYS A 18 4.77 0.38 -7.21
C LYS A 18 3.65 -0.53 -7.70
N ILE A 19 2.44 -0.38 -7.16
CA ILE A 19 1.27 -1.10 -7.67
C ILE A 19 0.91 -0.54 -9.05
N ILE A 20 0.72 -1.43 -10.02
CA ILE A 20 0.35 -1.05 -11.39
C ILE A 20 -1.04 -1.55 -11.79
N GLU A 21 -1.52 -2.65 -11.20
CA GLU A 21 -2.84 -3.21 -11.52
C GLU A 21 -3.41 -3.96 -10.33
N LEU A 22 -4.74 -3.92 -10.17
CA LEU A 22 -5.50 -4.70 -9.21
C LEU A 22 -6.17 -5.85 -9.95
N ILE A 23 -5.99 -7.08 -9.45
CA ILE A 23 -6.57 -8.27 -10.07
C ILE A 23 -7.77 -8.71 -9.24
N PRO A 24 -9.01 -8.45 -9.69
CA PRO A 24 -10.21 -8.89 -9.00
C PRO A 24 -10.39 -10.41 -9.12
N CYS A 25 -10.92 -11.02 -8.06
CA CYS A 25 -11.38 -12.41 -8.07
C CYS A 25 -12.80 -12.49 -8.64
N ARG A 26 -13.29 -13.71 -8.91
CA ARG A 26 -14.65 -13.99 -9.40
C ARG A 26 -15.77 -13.34 -8.56
N GLY A 27 -15.52 -13.08 -7.28
CA GLY A 27 -16.44 -12.40 -6.37
C GLY A 27 -16.32 -10.87 -6.29
N GLY A 28 -15.53 -10.23 -7.15
CA GLY A 28 -15.31 -8.78 -7.13
C GLY A 28 -14.29 -8.30 -6.08
N GLU A 29 -13.92 -9.15 -5.12
CA GLU A 29 -12.86 -8.86 -4.15
C GLU A 29 -11.47 -8.87 -4.78
N ILE A 30 -10.66 -7.87 -4.44
CA ILE A 30 -9.26 -7.81 -4.85
C ILE A 30 -8.42 -8.63 -3.87
N ARG A 31 -7.89 -9.75 -4.33
CA ARG A 31 -6.99 -10.61 -3.53
C ARG A 31 -5.54 -10.51 -3.96
N THR A 32 -5.30 -10.05 -5.19
CA THR A 32 -3.99 -10.08 -5.83
C THR A 32 -3.72 -8.75 -6.53
N VAL A 33 -2.46 -8.34 -6.53
CA VAL A 33 -2.00 -7.11 -7.17
C VAL A 33 -0.79 -7.37 -8.05
N GLN A 34 -0.72 -6.65 -9.15
CA GLN A 34 0.45 -6.60 -10.02
C GLN A 34 1.30 -5.39 -9.63
N LEU A 35 2.60 -5.64 -9.48
CA LEU A 35 3.56 -4.70 -8.91
C LEU A 35 4.73 -4.54 -9.86
N LYS A 36 5.17 -3.29 -10.07
CA LYS A 36 6.41 -2.98 -10.78
C LYS A 36 7.53 -2.77 -9.77
N THR A 37 8.54 -3.63 -9.84
CA THR A 37 9.83 -3.50 -9.16
C THR A 37 10.89 -2.98 -10.14
N GLN A 38 12.06 -2.61 -9.63
CA GLN A 38 13.21 -2.26 -10.47
C GLN A 38 13.64 -3.39 -11.44
N HIS A 39 13.39 -4.64 -11.06
CA HIS A 39 13.79 -5.82 -11.82
C HIS A 39 12.69 -6.36 -12.74
N GLY A 40 11.55 -5.67 -12.84
CA GLY A 40 10.42 -6.10 -13.64
C GLY A 40 9.11 -6.15 -12.86
N THR A 41 8.15 -6.90 -13.36
CA THR A 41 6.81 -6.97 -12.80
C THR A 41 6.63 -8.26 -12.02
N VAL A 42 5.96 -8.19 -10.87
CA VAL A 42 5.67 -9.34 -10.02
C VAL A 42 4.23 -9.28 -9.54
N ILE A 43 3.59 -10.45 -9.41
CA ILE A 43 2.23 -10.58 -8.92
C ILE A 43 2.26 -11.16 -7.51
N ARG A 44 1.54 -10.55 -6.57
CA ARG A 44 1.49 -10.99 -5.18
C ARG A 44 0.10 -10.81 -4.56
N PRO A 45 -0.29 -11.69 -3.63
CA PRO A 45 -1.49 -11.48 -2.82
C PRO A 45 -1.39 -10.19 -2.02
N VAL A 46 -2.52 -9.51 -1.81
CA VAL A 46 -2.60 -8.27 -1.00
C VAL A 46 -2.02 -8.49 0.40
N GLN A 47 -2.23 -9.68 0.98
CA GLN A 47 -1.69 -10.08 2.28
C GLN A 47 -0.14 -10.06 2.37
N ARG A 48 0.55 -10.07 1.22
CA ARG A 48 2.03 -10.00 1.17
C ARG A 48 2.52 -8.60 0.81
N ILE A 49 1.65 -7.59 0.85
CA ILE A 49 1.98 -6.19 0.53
C ILE A 49 1.94 -5.39 1.81
N PHE A 50 2.98 -4.60 2.04
CA PHE A 50 3.09 -3.78 3.24
C PHE A 50 3.34 -2.32 2.86
N PRO A 51 2.73 -1.35 3.54
CA PRO A 51 3.04 0.05 3.32
C PRO A 51 4.51 0.35 3.67
N SER A 52 5.13 1.23 2.90
CA SER A 52 6.48 1.73 3.18
C SER A 52 6.36 3.05 3.94
N GLU A 53 7.00 3.15 5.12
CA GLU A 53 6.91 4.31 6.03
C GLU A 53 7.80 5.50 5.64
N VAL A 54 8.48 5.42 4.49
CA VAL A 54 9.39 6.48 4.04
C VAL A 54 8.58 7.72 3.65
N GLN A 55 8.50 8.67 4.57
CA GLN A 55 8.01 10.02 4.30
C GLN A 55 9.06 10.74 3.46
N ALA A 56 8.62 11.36 2.37
CA ALA A 56 9.50 12.20 1.57
C ALA A 56 9.87 13.42 2.42
N ILE A 57 11.12 13.48 2.89
CA ILE A 57 11.70 14.71 3.45
C ILE A 57 11.96 15.64 2.26
N ALA A 58 10.90 16.25 1.75
CA ALA A 58 10.99 17.33 0.79
C ALA A 58 11.01 18.64 1.56
N ASN A 59 12.23 19.06 1.92
CA ASN A 59 12.65 20.43 2.25
C ASN A 59 12.12 21.07 3.54
N SER A 60 13.08 21.30 4.46
CA SER A 60 13.16 22.31 5.53
C SER A 60 11.97 22.46 6.50
N ASP A 61 12.26 22.12 7.76
CA ASP A 61 11.59 22.57 8.98
C ASP A 61 10.06 22.46 8.99
N LYS A 62 9.57 21.30 9.44
CA LYS A 62 8.43 21.28 10.36
C LYS A 62 8.32 19.97 11.13
N GLU A 63 8.21 20.19 12.43
CA GLU A 63 8.19 19.30 13.58
C GLU A 63 7.17 18.16 13.48
N LEU A 64 7.55 17.02 14.05
CA LEU A 64 6.74 15.82 14.23
C LEU A 64 5.39 16.19 14.88
N LYS A 65 4.29 15.87 14.21
CA LYS A 65 3.00 15.66 14.88
C LYS A 65 2.43 14.31 14.49
N GLU A 66 2.61 13.39 15.42
CA GLU A 66 1.80 12.21 15.59
C GLU A 66 0.39 12.65 15.96
N GLU A 67 -0.55 12.53 15.03
CA GLU A 67 -1.96 12.71 15.33
C GLU A 67 -2.76 11.66 14.55
N SER A 68 -3.24 10.69 15.30
CA SER A 68 -4.31 9.76 14.96
C SER A 68 -5.50 10.50 14.36
N ILE A 69 -5.74 10.33 13.06
CA ILE A 69 -6.86 10.98 12.37
C ILE A 69 -8.06 10.03 12.35
N SER A 70 -8.98 10.29 13.27
CA SER A 70 -10.40 9.96 13.14
C SER A 70 -10.95 10.65 11.88
N VAL A 71 -11.42 9.88 10.89
CA VAL A 71 -12.06 10.47 9.69
C VAL A 71 -13.52 10.03 9.60
N LYS A 72 -14.40 10.96 9.97
CA LYS A 72 -15.80 10.97 9.56
C LYS A 72 -15.90 11.26 8.06
N CYS A 73 -16.84 10.57 7.42
CA CYS A 73 -16.99 10.42 5.98
C CYS A 73 -17.89 11.51 5.37
N THR A 74 -17.46 12.15 4.28
CA THR A 74 -18.35 12.84 3.33
C THR A 74 -17.85 12.66 1.88
N LYS A 75 -18.77 12.20 1.00
CA LYS A 75 -18.69 12.11 -0.49
C LYS A 75 -18.39 13.51 -1.08
N SER A 76 -17.78 13.73 -2.26
CA SER A 76 -17.53 13.01 -3.53
C SER A 76 -16.39 13.76 -4.27
N GLU A 77 -15.46 13.15 -5.00
CA GLU A 77 -15.47 12.90 -6.46
C GLU A 77 -14.27 11.98 -6.80
N ASN A 78 -14.49 11.06 -7.76
CA ASN A 78 -13.73 9.82 -7.93
C ASN A 78 -12.42 9.97 -8.74
N VAL A 79 -11.29 10.06 -8.04
CA VAL A 79 -10.04 9.36 -8.43
C VAL A 79 -9.44 8.77 -7.15
N LEU A 80 -10.01 7.65 -6.68
CA LEU A 80 -9.46 6.95 -5.52
C LEU A 80 -8.12 6.33 -5.94
N ASN A 81 -7.03 6.96 -5.48
CA ASN A 81 -5.67 6.47 -5.66
C ASN A 81 -5.62 5.01 -5.19
N THR A 82 -5.20 4.10 -6.08
CA THR A 82 -5.14 2.65 -5.84
C THR A 82 -4.38 2.28 -4.54
N ASN A 83 -3.45 3.13 -4.12
CA ASN A 83 -2.74 2.98 -2.86
C ASN A 83 -3.68 3.14 -1.65
N ASP A 84 -4.65 4.05 -1.71
CA ASP A 84 -5.59 4.33 -0.61
C ASP A 84 -6.59 3.19 -0.43
N VAL A 85 -7.02 2.56 -1.53
CA VAL A 85 -7.93 1.39 -1.48
C VAL A 85 -7.23 0.20 -0.82
N ILE A 86 -5.97 -0.08 -1.19
CA ILE A 86 -5.22 -1.18 -0.60
C ILE A 86 -4.84 -0.88 0.84
N VAL A 87 -4.39 0.34 1.17
CA VAL A 87 -4.05 0.70 2.55
C VAL A 87 -5.31 0.60 3.44
N LYS A 88 -6.46 1.08 2.98
CA LYS A 88 -7.74 0.87 3.70
C LYS A 88 -8.05 -0.61 3.84
N ASN A 89 -7.89 -1.43 2.80
CA ASN A 89 -8.20 -2.86 2.87
C ASN A 89 -7.19 -3.66 3.73
N ILE A 90 -5.94 -3.21 3.84
CA ILE A 90 -4.93 -3.78 4.75
C ILE A 90 -5.21 -3.37 6.19
N LEU A 91 -5.62 -2.12 6.44
CA LEU A 91 -5.92 -1.60 7.78
C LEU A 91 -7.29 -2.03 8.32
N LEU A 92 -8.23 -2.47 7.46
CA LEU A 92 -9.55 -2.99 7.84
C LEU A 92 -9.57 -4.52 8.03
N LEU A 93 -8.40 -5.16 8.15
CA LEU A 93 -8.24 -6.61 8.38
C LEU A 93 -7.92 -6.97 9.84
N GLU A 94 -8.06 -6.01 10.77
CA GLU A 94 -8.02 -6.28 12.21
C GLU A 94 -9.45 -6.18 12.76
N ASP A 95 -9.92 -7.23 13.45
CA ASP A 95 -11.28 -7.42 13.99
C ASP A 95 -11.75 -6.31 14.95
#